data_AF-A0A935QFA8-F1
#
_entry.id   AF-A0A935QFA8-F1
#
_cell.length_a   1.000
_cell.length_b   1.000
_cell.length_c   1.000
_cell.angle_alpha   90.00
_cell.angle_beta   90.00
_cell.angle_gamma   90.00
#
_symmetry.space_group_name_H-M   'P 1'
#
loop_
_entity.id
_entity.type
_entity.pdbx_description
1 polymer ?
#
loop_
_entity_poly.entity_id
_entity_poly.type
_entity_poly.pdbx_seq_one_letter_code
_entity_poly.pdbx_strand_id
1 'polypeptide(L)'
;MSRKLPHAVVATAAAGVVAVSGSAAASADPIEDWKNAHDTDPHVPLSVQETNELRAREAEAAKYVAKRLREAQQQEQVDARGLAFIHNNLSASHQSQINSYYCGPATLVISFMNRGISMTQSQAGSLLRTTTAGTAWSGVNAAVSNPTGYPMRDVYNYKLGYVRYYPLNLPSAPGPGQVGSFKNVLIRDIDAGFPLMGNVWQVRGGPHLLGHPDREIFHWVNIRGYSNSAALTNIADPASGAPSLSWSSAVPKFSSNDTEKMVRMMGGRGYVF
;
A
#
# COMPACT_ATOMS: atom_id res chain seq x y z
N MET A 1 -38.74 54.50 -46.09
CA MET A 1 -38.92 53.39 -45.14
C MET A 1 -37.56 53.00 -44.58
N SER A 2 -37.27 53.43 -43.36
CA SER A 2 -35.95 53.39 -42.72
C SER A 2 -35.87 52.18 -41.80
N ARG A 3 -34.92 51.26 -42.03
CA ARG A 3 -34.60 50.15 -41.12
C ARG A 3 -33.23 50.41 -40.49
N LYS A 4 -33.25 50.76 -39.19
CA LYS A 4 -32.07 50.90 -38.33
C LYS A 4 -31.59 49.50 -37.89
N LEU A 5 -30.28 49.27 -37.99
CA LEU A 5 -29.58 48.11 -37.41
C LEU A 5 -29.34 48.34 -35.91
N PRO A 6 -29.60 47.35 -35.02
CA PRO A 6 -29.19 47.46 -33.63
C PRO A 6 -27.72 47.10 -33.44
N HIS A 7 -27.06 47.89 -32.60
CA HIS A 7 -25.66 47.77 -32.19
C HIS A 7 -25.47 46.57 -31.23
N ALA A 8 -24.38 45.83 -31.40
CA ALA A 8 -23.94 44.79 -30.48
C ALA A 8 -23.27 45.43 -29.25
N VAL A 9 -23.75 45.07 -28.06
CA VAL A 9 -23.13 45.41 -26.78
C VAL A 9 -22.13 44.31 -26.44
N VAL A 10 -20.84 44.67 -26.37
CA VAL A 10 -19.78 43.79 -25.86
C VAL A 10 -19.76 43.92 -24.34
N ALA A 11 -20.14 42.85 -23.63
CA ALA A 11 -20.04 42.77 -22.18
C ALA A 11 -18.66 42.20 -21.80
N THR A 12 -17.79 43.04 -21.26
CA THR A 12 -16.54 42.64 -20.59
C THR A 12 -16.87 42.03 -19.23
N ALA A 13 -16.66 40.71 -19.08
CA ALA A 13 -16.72 40.04 -17.79
C ALA A 13 -15.39 40.25 -17.05
N ALA A 14 -15.44 41.01 -15.95
CA ALA A 14 -14.33 41.12 -15.01
C ALA A 14 -14.25 39.83 -14.18
N ALA A 15 -13.15 39.08 -14.30
CA ALA A 15 -12.84 37.93 -13.46
C ALA A 15 -12.41 38.43 -12.08
N GLY A 16 -13.33 38.41 -11.11
CA GLY A 16 -13.01 38.61 -9.70
C GLY A 16 -12.28 37.37 -9.15
N VAL A 17 -11.01 37.54 -8.78
CA VAL A 17 -10.26 36.55 -8.00
C VAL A 17 -10.78 36.60 -6.57
N VAL A 18 -11.63 35.63 -6.20
CA VAL A 18 -11.96 35.39 -4.80
C VAL A 18 -10.84 34.52 -4.22
N ALA A 19 -9.96 35.15 -3.42
CA ALA A 19 -9.03 34.44 -2.58
C ALA A 19 -9.82 33.73 -1.48
N VAL A 20 -10.01 32.41 -1.60
CA VAL A 20 -10.49 31.58 -0.50
C VAL A 20 -9.29 31.29 0.39
N SER A 21 -9.12 32.09 1.43
CA SER A 21 -8.28 31.77 2.57
C SER A 21 -8.90 30.57 3.30
N GLY A 22 -8.44 29.38 2.94
CA GLY A 22 -8.82 28.14 3.60
C GLY A 22 -8.14 28.04 4.96
N SER A 23 -8.89 28.32 6.02
CA SER A 23 -8.55 27.86 7.37
C SER A 23 -8.58 26.33 7.35
N ALA A 24 -7.47 25.68 7.68
CA ALA A 24 -7.43 24.23 7.81
C ALA A 24 -8.43 23.79 8.89
N ALA A 25 -9.51 23.11 8.48
CA ALA A 25 -10.35 22.40 9.42
C ALA A 25 -9.52 21.29 10.07
N ALA A 26 -9.45 21.25 11.40
CA ALA A 26 -8.88 20.13 12.13
C ALA A 26 -9.57 18.83 11.69
N SER A 27 -8.81 17.74 11.48
CA SER A 27 -9.43 16.48 11.07
C SER A 27 -10.32 15.97 12.21
N ALA A 28 -11.43 15.32 11.87
CA ALA A 28 -12.34 14.77 12.88
C ALA A 28 -11.85 13.41 13.44
N ASP A 29 -10.71 12.89 12.96
CA ASP A 29 -10.14 11.61 13.38
C ASP A 29 -8.87 11.85 14.23
N PRO A 30 -8.91 11.66 15.57
CA PRO A 30 -7.74 11.83 16.42
C PRO A 30 -6.52 11.00 16.01
N ILE A 31 -6.74 9.88 15.30
CA ILE A 31 -5.66 9.04 14.76
C ILE A 31 -4.97 9.75 13.59
N GLU A 32 -5.73 10.41 12.72
CA GLU A 32 -5.20 11.17 11.60
C GLU A 32 -4.38 12.36 12.09
N ASP A 33 -4.92 13.14 13.03
CA ASP A 33 -4.21 14.26 13.65
C ASP A 33 -2.91 13.80 14.31
N TRP A 34 -2.95 12.67 15.03
CA TRP A 34 -1.76 12.08 15.62
C TRP A 34 -0.72 11.72 14.56
N LYS A 35 -1.12 11.02 13.50
CA LYS A 35 -0.22 10.67 12.41
C LYS A 35 0.38 11.90 11.74
N ASN A 36 -0.44 12.90 11.40
CA ASN A 36 0.05 14.14 10.81
C ASN A 36 1.07 14.87 11.69
N ALA A 37 0.87 14.87 13.01
CA ALA A 37 1.77 15.54 13.95
C ALA A 37 3.07 14.76 14.24
N HIS A 38 3.08 13.44 14.05
CA HIS A 38 4.21 12.56 14.39
C HIS A 38 4.89 11.95 13.17
N ASP A 39 4.48 12.35 11.97
CA ASP A 39 5.08 11.81 10.77
C ASP A 39 6.48 12.38 10.56
N THR A 40 7.46 11.49 10.63
CA THR A 40 8.88 11.78 10.43
C THR A 40 9.42 11.17 9.15
N ASP A 41 8.57 10.51 8.34
CA ASP A 41 8.99 10.05 7.02
C ASP A 41 9.21 11.27 6.10
N PRO A 42 10.31 11.30 5.33
CA PRO A 42 10.59 12.44 4.46
C PRO A 42 9.70 12.50 3.22
N HIS A 43 8.85 11.50 2.96
CA HIS A 43 7.90 11.42 1.85
C HIS A 43 8.54 11.73 0.50
N VAL A 44 9.64 11.02 0.18
CA VAL A 44 10.43 11.24 -1.05
C VAL A 44 9.50 11.23 -2.27
N PRO A 45 9.36 12.32 -3.04
CA PRO A 45 8.44 12.33 -4.17
C PRO A 45 8.93 11.38 -5.28
N LEU A 46 7.99 10.71 -5.94
CA LEU A 46 8.29 9.98 -7.17
C LEU A 46 8.64 10.96 -8.29
N SER A 47 9.51 10.54 -9.21
CA SER A 47 9.72 11.29 -10.45
C SER A 47 8.43 11.38 -11.26
N VAL A 48 8.37 12.34 -12.20
CA VAL A 48 7.21 12.49 -13.10
C VAL A 48 6.97 11.21 -13.90
N GLN A 49 8.05 10.57 -14.36
CA GLN A 49 7.97 9.30 -15.08
C GLN A 49 7.36 8.21 -14.19
N GLU A 50 7.89 8.01 -12.98
CA GLU A 50 7.38 6.99 -12.05
C GLU A 50 5.94 7.27 -11.64
N THR A 51 5.56 8.53 -11.48
CA THR A 51 4.18 8.92 -11.18
C THR A 51 3.24 8.55 -12.34
N ASN A 52 3.66 8.75 -13.59
CA ASN A 52 2.88 8.37 -14.76
C ASN A 52 2.78 6.83 -14.91
N GLU A 53 3.89 6.12 -14.66
CA GLU A 53 3.95 4.66 -14.68
C GLU A 53 3.06 4.04 -13.59
N LEU A 54 3.09 4.61 -12.37
CA LEU A 54 2.23 4.21 -11.25
C LEU A 54 0.75 4.40 -11.62
N ARG A 55 0.36 5.58 -12.13
CA ARG A 55 -1.03 5.84 -12.56
C ARG A 55 -1.48 4.89 -13.67
N ALA A 56 -0.62 4.58 -14.63
CA ALA A 56 -0.91 3.62 -15.68
C ALA A 56 -1.15 2.22 -15.10
N ARG A 57 -0.35 1.81 -14.11
CA ARG A 57 -0.48 0.53 -13.42
C ARG A 57 -1.78 0.42 -12.62
N GLU A 58 -2.16 1.46 -11.88
CA GLU A 58 -3.44 1.50 -11.17
C GLU A 58 -4.63 1.41 -12.14
N ALA A 59 -4.55 2.12 -13.28
CA ALA A 59 -5.59 2.05 -14.31
C ALA A 59 -5.68 0.66 -14.96
N GLU A 60 -4.54 -0.03 -15.16
CA GLU A 60 -4.51 -1.41 -15.62
C GLU A 60 -5.16 -2.36 -14.60
N ALA A 61 -4.83 -2.21 -13.32
CA ALA A 61 -5.43 -3.01 -12.24
C ALA A 61 -6.95 -2.83 -12.18
N ALA A 62 -7.45 -1.61 -12.30
CA ALA A 62 -8.88 -1.33 -12.36
C ALA A 62 -9.55 -2.00 -13.57
N LYS A 63 -8.92 -1.94 -14.75
CA LYS A 63 -9.41 -2.62 -15.96
C LYS A 63 -9.44 -4.13 -15.80
N TYR A 64 -8.41 -4.70 -15.18
CA TYR A 64 -8.31 -6.14 -14.88
C TYR A 64 -9.47 -6.60 -13.98
N VAL A 65 -9.70 -5.91 -12.87
CA VAL A 65 -10.80 -6.25 -11.94
C VAL A 65 -12.16 -6.05 -12.60
N ALA A 66 -12.37 -4.97 -13.34
CA ALA A 66 -13.62 -4.76 -14.07
C ALA A 66 -13.88 -5.87 -15.10
N LYS A 67 -12.85 -6.37 -15.77
CA LYS A 67 -12.95 -7.54 -16.66
C LYS A 67 -13.33 -8.80 -15.88
N ARG A 68 -12.63 -9.09 -14.78
CA ARG A 68 -12.91 -10.26 -13.92
C ARG A 68 -14.33 -10.25 -13.35
N LEU A 69 -14.82 -9.11 -12.93
CA LEU A 69 -16.19 -8.96 -12.43
C LEU A 69 -17.24 -9.20 -13.54
N ARG A 70 -17.00 -8.70 -14.76
CA ARG A 70 -17.89 -8.98 -15.90
C ARG A 70 -17.90 -10.47 -16.27
N GLU A 71 -16.73 -11.11 -16.28
CA GLU A 71 -16.61 -12.54 -16.55
C GLU A 71 -17.33 -13.37 -15.47
N ALA A 72 -17.17 -12.99 -14.19
CA ALA A 72 -17.89 -13.63 -13.08
C ALA A 72 -19.41 -13.44 -13.21
N GLN A 73 -19.90 -12.25 -13.53
CA GLN A 73 -21.34 -11.98 -13.73
C GLN A 73 -21.93 -12.75 -14.91
N GLN A 74 -21.18 -12.90 -16.00
CA GLN A 74 -21.59 -13.71 -17.14
C GLN A 74 -21.66 -15.20 -16.78
N GLN A 75 -20.71 -15.69 -15.97
CA GLN A 75 -20.76 -17.04 -15.39
C GLN A 75 -21.88 -17.19 -14.35
N GLU A 76 -22.24 -16.12 -13.63
CA GLU A 76 -23.31 -16.15 -12.63
C GLU A 76 -24.71 -16.22 -13.21
N GLN A 77 -24.92 -15.71 -14.42
CA GLN A 77 -26.13 -16.03 -15.17
C GLN A 77 -26.21 -17.53 -15.52
N VAL A 78 -25.16 -18.31 -15.22
CA VAL A 78 -25.09 -19.78 -15.36
C VAL A 78 -24.96 -20.51 -14.01
N ASP A 79 -24.55 -19.86 -12.90
CA ASP A 79 -24.60 -20.34 -11.50
C ASP A 79 -24.57 -19.17 -10.49
N ALA A 80 -25.59 -19.02 -9.66
CA ALA A 80 -25.84 -17.90 -8.73
C ALA A 80 -24.82 -17.71 -7.56
N ARG A 81 -23.52 -18.02 -7.75
CA ARG A 81 -22.49 -18.08 -6.69
C ARG A 81 -21.17 -17.31 -6.96
N GLY A 82 -20.98 -16.71 -8.14
CA GLY A 82 -19.70 -16.24 -8.66
C GLY A 82 -19.09 -14.93 -8.11
N LEU A 83 -19.83 -14.06 -7.41
CA LEU A 83 -19.33 -12.79 -6.88
C LEU A 83 -18.82 -12.91 -5.44
N ALA A 84 -19.18 -14.00 -4.74
CA ALA A 84 -18.86 -14.24 -3.33
C ALA A 84 -17.55 -15.01 -3.07
N PHE A 85 -16.81 -15.43 -4.11
CA PHE A 85 -15.68 -16.36 -3.92
C PHE A 85 -14.38 -16.01 -4.65
N ILE A 86 -14.20 -14.78 -5.16
CA ILE A 86 -12.87 -14.42 -5.68
C ILE A 86 -11.90 -14.31 -4.48
N HIS A 87 -11.02 -15.29 -4.40
CA HIS A 87 -9.92 -15.36 -3.47
C HIS A 87 -8.71 -15.85 -4.23
N ASN A 88 -7.54 -15.38 -3.81
CA ASN A 88 -6.30 -15.95 -4.28
C ASN A 88 -5.22 -15.74 -3.24
N ASN A 89 -4.26 -16.65 -3.23
CA ASN A 89 -3.14 -16.65 -2.32
C ASN A 89 -1.93 -17.20 -3.08
N LEU A 90 -0.79 -16.51 -2.97
CA LEU A 90 0.52 -17.04 -3.35
C LEU A 90 0.93 -18.25 -2.49
N SER A 91 2.14 -18.78 -2.59
CA SER A 91 2.62 -19.82 -1.67
C SER A 91 2.58 -19.35 -0.21
N ALA A 92 2.25 -20.25 0.73
CA ALA A 92 2.27 -19.95 2.16
C ALA A 92 3.71 -20.00 2.70
N SER A 93 4.47 -18.93 2.43
CA SER A 93 5.84 -18.75 2.91
C SER A 93 5.87 -17.85 4.14
N HIS A 94 6.70 -18.18 5.13
CA HIS A 94 6.84 -17.39 6.36
C HIS A 94 8.24 -17.51 6.94
N GLN A 95 8.74 -16.40 7.48
CA GLN A 95 9.87 -16.36 8.39
C GLN A 95 9.62 -15.31 9.48
N SER A 96 9.87 -15.68 10.73
CA SER A 96 9.89 -14.73 11.84
C SER A 96 11.07 -13.76 11.69
N GLN A 97 10.88 -12.49 12.03
CA GLN A 97 11.97 -11.53 12.10
C GLN A 97 12.99 -11.95 13.16
N ILE A 98 14.28 -11.87 12.84
CA ILE A 98 15.36 -12.34 13.74
C ILE A 98 15.60 -11.45 14.97
N ASN A 99 15.16 -10.19 14.92
CA ASN A 99 15.23 -9.24 16.04
C ASN A 99 14.12 -8.18 15.91
N SER A 100 14.03 -7.23 16.85
CA SER A 100 12.89 -6.31 17.00
C SER A 100 12.73 -5.30 15.86
N TYR A 101 13.77 -5.06 15.06
CA TYR A 101 13.79 -4.07 13.98
C TYR A 101 13.91 -4.70 12.58
N TYR A 102 13.78 -6.03 12.47
CA TYR A 102 13.96 -6.81 11.24
C TYR A 102 12.66 -7.18 10.49
N CYS A 103 11.53 -6.53 10.81
CA CYS A 103 10.27 -6.75 10.09
C CYS A 103 10.40 -6.47 8.58
N GLY A 104 11.17 -5.45 8.18
CA GLY A 104 11.47 -5.13 6.76
C GLY A 104 12.24 -6.25 6.05
N PRO A 105 13.43 -6.65 6.53
CA PRO A 105 14.20 -7.75 5.97
C PRO A 105 13.42 -9.07 5.89
N ALA A 106 12.67 -9.41 6.95
CA ALA A 106 11.84 -10.61 6.96
C ALA A 106 10.71 -10.54 5.93
N THR A 107 10.01 -9.41 5.83
CA THR A 107 9.00 -9.16 4.79
C THR A 107 9.57 -9.34 3.39
N LEU A 108 10.74 -8.76 3.12
CA LEU A 108 11.40 -8.87 1.82
C LEU A 108 11.74 -10.33 1.48
N VAL A 109 12.29 -11.07 2.45
CA VAL A 109 12.60 -12.50 2.28
C VAL A 109 11.34 -13.31 2.01
N ILE A 110 10.26 -13.10 2.76
CA ILE A 110 8.98 -13.79 2.54
C ILE A 110 8.45 -13.50 1.12
N SER A 111 8.50 -12.24 0.68
CA SER A 111 8.09 -11.85 -0.68
C SER A 111 8.93 -12.55 -1.75
N PHE A 112 10.24 -12.68 -1.56
CA PHE A 112 11.09 -13.45 -2.46
C PHE A 112 10.77 -14.96 -2.43
N MET A 113 10.45 -15.53 -1.28
CA MET A 113 9.99 -16.92 -1.19
C MET A 113 8.70 -17.16 -1.99
N ASN A 114 7.78 -16.18 -2.04
CA ASN A 114 6.60 -16.26 -2.92
C ASN A 114 6.96 -16.33 -4.41
N ARG A 115 8.17 -15.91 -4.77
CA ARG A 115 8.73 -15.90 -6.13
C ARG A 115 9.79 -16.98 -6.37
N GLY A 116 10.01 -17.88 -5.42
CA GLY A 116 11.03 -18.93 -5.51
C GLY A 116 12.47 -18.40 -5.43
N ILE A 117 12.67 -17.19 -4.92
CA ILE A 117 13.98 -16.55 -4.75
C ILE A 117 14.43 -16.74 -3.29
N SER A 118 15.65 -17.22 -3.10
CA SER A 118 16.25 -17.41 -1.77
C SER A 118 17.08 -16.19 -1.37
N MET A 119 16.86 -15.70 -0.15
CA MET A 119 17.64 -14.63 0.47
C MET A 119 17.59 -14.79 1.99
N THR A 120 18.68 -14.48 2.69
CA THR A 120 18.69 -14.42 4.15
C THR A 120 18.27 -13.04 4.65
N GLN A 121 17.71 -12.95 5.86
CA GLN A 121 17.36 -11.67 6.46
C GLN A 121 18.57 -10.75 6.69
N SER A 122 19.76 -11.30 6.92
CA SER A 122 20.98 -10.50 7.04
C SER A 122 21.36 -9.83 5.72
N GLN A 123 21.34 -10.58 4.60
CA GLN A 123 21.56 -10.02 3.27
C GLN A 123 20.49 -8.97 2.92
N ALA A 124 19.23 -9.26 3.22
CA ALA A 124 18.13 -8.32 3.04
C ALA A 124 18.36 -7.03 3.85
N GLY A 125 18.74 -7.15 5.13
CA GLY A 125 19.03 -6.02 6.01
C GLY A 125 20.18 -5.15 5.52
N SER A 126 21.26 -5.75 5.01
CA SER A 126 22.38 -5.01 4.40
C SER A 126 21.95 -4.23 3.15
N LEU A 127 21.17 -4.87 2.27
CA LEU A 127 20.66 -4.22 1.05
C LEU A 127 19.66 -3.10 1.36
N LEU A 128 18.75 -3.34 2.30
CA LEU A 128 17.73 -2.38 2.74
C LEU A 128 18.30 -1.25 3.61
N ARG A 129 19.56 -1.38 4.06
CA ARG A 129 20.20 -0.51 5.06
C ARG A 129 19.36 -0.39 6.34
N THR A 130 18.82 -1.54 6.77
CA THR A 130 18.08 -1.65 8.03
C THR A 130 18.97 -1.27 9.21
N THR A 131 18.47 -0.42 10.09
CA THR A 131 19.16 -0.02 11.34
C THR A 131 18.36 -0.46 12.56
N THR A 132 18.80 -0.12 13.77
CA THR A 132 18.02 -0.34 14.99
C THR A 132 16.69 0.41 15.02
N ALA A 133 16.51 1.44 14.16
CA ALA A 133 15.24 2.11 13.94
C ALA A 133 14.32 1.38 12.94
N GLY A 134 14.77 0.25 12.38
CA GLY A 134 14.03 -0.52 11.38
C GLY A 134 14.44 -0.21 9.94
N THR A 135 13.57 -0.59 9.01
CA THR A 135 13.69 -0.29 7.58
C THR A 135 12.73 0.84 7.24
N ALA A 136 13.27 1.95 6.74
CA ALA A 136 12.48 3.12 6.40
C ALA A 136 11.45 2.83 5.29
N TRP A 137 10.35 3.59 5.29
CA TRP A 137 9.42 3.64 4.17
C TRP A 137 10.03 4.39 3.00
N SER A 138 10.48 5.64 3.23
CA SER A 138 11.23 6.43 2.26
C SER A 138 12.46 7.14 2.89
N GLY A 139 13.26 7.84 2.08
CA GLY A 139 14.38 8.68 2.53
C GLY A 139 15.72 7.97 2.71
N VAL A 140 15.75 6.64 2.62
CA VAL A 140 16.98 5.86 2.75
C VAL A 140 17.29 5.18 1.43
N ASN A 141 18.42 5.53 0.83
CA ASN A 141 18.91 4.86 -0.36
C ASN A 141 19.34 3.44 -0.01
N ALA A 142 18.72 2.43 -0.62
CA ALA A 142 19.18 1.04 -0.54
C ALA A 142 20.61 0.89 -1.08
N ALA A 143 21.30 -0.16 -0.66
CA ALA A 143 22.63 -0.52 -1.15
C ALA A 143 22.54 -1.27 -2.50
N VAL A 144 22.00 -0.61 -3.51
CA VAL A 144 21.84 -1.09 -4.89
C VAL A 144 22.30 -0.01 -5.88
N SER A 145 22.41 -0.35 -7.17
CA SER A 145 23.05 0.54 -8.16
C SER A 145 22.27 1.82 -8.48
N ASN A 146 20.94 1.80 -8.38
CA ASN A 146 20.07 2.93 -8.73
C ASN A 146 18.95 3.11 -7.68
N PRO A 147 19.29 3.53 -6.44
CA PRO A 147 18.30 3.71 -5.40
C PRO A 147 17.41 4.93 -5.68
N THR A 148 16.13 4.86 -5.33
CA THR A 148 15.18 5.96 -5.49
C THR A 148 14.75 6.55 -4.15
N GLY A 149 15.41 6.15 -3.06
CA GLY A 149 15.03 6.52 -1.69
C GLY A 149 13.86 5.71 -1.14
N TYR A 150 13.46 4.59 -1.79
CA TYR A 150 12.43 3.68 -1.31
C TYR A 150 13.04 2.28 -1.14
N PRO A 151 13.66 1.97 0.00
CA PRO A 151 14.60 0.86 0.09
C PRO A 151 13.94 -0.49 -0.20
N MET A 152 12.71 -0.73 0.28
CA MET A 152 11.98 -1.98 -0.01
C MET A 152 11.76 -2.18 -1.51
N ARG A 153 11.30 -1.15 -2.20
CA ARG A 153 11.09 -1.14 -3.66
C ARG A 153 12.39 -1.34 -4.42
N ASP A 154 13.42 -0.60 -4.02
CA ASP A 154 14.73 -0.59 -4.68
C ASP A 154 15.39 -1.98 -4.64
N VAL A 155 15.41 -2.60 -3.46
CA VAL A 155 16.01 -3.94 -3.30
C VAL A 155 15.19 -5.01 -4.02
N TYR A 156 13.86 -4.93 -3.95
CA TYR A 156 13.00 -5.89 -4.62
C TYR A 156 13.15 -5.84 -6.15
N ASN A 157 13.15 -4.63 -6.73
CA ASN A 157 13.39 -4.43 -8.16
C ASN A 157 14.79 -4.86 -8.60
N TYR A 158 15.82 -4.52 -7.81
CA TYR A 158 17.20 -4.89 -8.09
C TYR A 158 17.38 -6.42 -8.20
N LYS A 159 16.66 -7.20 -7.39
CA LYS A 159 16.75 -8.67 -7.40
C LYS A 159 15.81 -9.34 -8.38
N LEU A 160 14.63 -8.79 -8.63
CA LEU A 160 13.72 -9.35 -9.63
C LEU A 160 14.25 -9.14 -11.05
N GLY A 161 14.65 -7.92 -11.42
CA GLY A 161 15.27 -7.63 -12.72
C GLY A 161 14.36 -7.71 -13.96
N TYR A 162 13.15 -8.28 -13.88
CA TYR A 162 12.23 -8.43 -15.02
C TYR A 162 10.85 -7.78 -14.84
N VAL A 163 10.50 -7.37 -13.62
CA VAL A 163 9.26 -6.65 -13.28
C VAL A 163 9.63 -5.45 -12.41
N ARG A 164 8.93 -4.34 -12.61
CA ARG A 164 9.11 -3.12 -11.83
C ARG A 164 7.97 -2.96 -10.84
N TYR A 165 8.33 -2.80 -9.58
CA TYR A 165 7.48 -2.41 -8.46
C TYR A 165 7.57 -0.89 -8.22
N TYR A 166 6.47 -0.32 -7.73
CA TYR A 166 6.35 1.10 -7.38
C TYR A 166 5.88 1.24 -5.93
N PRO A 167 6.39 2.23 -5.19
CA PRO A 167 5.80 2.63 -3.92
C PRO A 167 4.54 3.45 -4.21
N LEU A 168 3.47 3.21 -3.47
CA LEU A 168 2.30 4.09 -3.44
C LEU A 168 2.14 4.64 -2.02
N ASN A 169 2.33 5.95 -1.91
CA ASN A 169 2.15 6.67 -0.66
C ASN A 169 0.66 6.85 -0.37
N LEU A 170 0.29 6.60 0.87
CA LEU A 170 -1.06 6.83 1.36
C LEU A 170 -1.08 8.05 2.27
N PRO A 171 -2.10 8.92 2.17
CA PRO A 171 -2.29 9.97 3.17
C PRO A 171 -2.48 9.35 4.56
N SER A 172 -2.29 10.14 5.62
CA SER A 172 -2.48 9.70 7.01
C SER A 172 -3.87 9.10 7.26
N ALA A 173 -4.91 9.66 6.64
CA ALA A 173 -6.26 9.09 6.56
C ALA A 173 -6.66 8.75 5.11
N PRO A 174 -6.39 7.51 4.65
CA PRO A 174 -6.85 7.06 3.34
C PRO A 174 -8.37 6.96 3.27
N GLY A 175 -8.96 7.47 2.21
CA GLY A 175 -10.39 7.41 1.96
C GLY A 175 -10.81 6.20 1.11
N PRO A 176 -12.11 6.08 0.79
CA PRO A 176 -12.65 4.98 0.00
C PRO A 176 -11.99 4.82 -1.38
N GLY A 177 -11.52 5.92 -1.99
CA GLY A 177 -10.78 5.88 -3.25
C GLY A 177 -9.46 5.12 -3.16
N GLN A 178 -8.68 5.36 -2.10
CA GLN A 178 -7.43 4.62 -1.85
C GLN A 178 -7.72 3.15 -1.51
N VAL A 179 -8.78 2.87 -0.77
CA VAL A 179 -9.22 1.49 -0.49
C VAL A 179 -9.59 0.76 -1.79
N GLY A 180 -10.36 1.41 -2.67
CA GLY A 180 -10.72 0.88 -3.97
C GLY A 180 -9.51 0.61 -4.87
N SER A 181 -8.55 1.54 -4.92
CA SER A 181 -7.31 1.34 -5.68
C SER A 181 -6.50 0.16 -5.14
N PHE A 182 -6.31 0.09 -3.80
CA PHE A 182 -5.61 -1.02 -3.17
C PHE A 182 -6.27 -2.37 -3.45
N LYS A 183 -7.60 -2.47 -3.41
CA LYS A 183 -8.33 -3.70 -3.78
C LYS A 183 -8.04 -4.12 -5.22
N ASN A 184 -8.04 -3.17 -6.16
CA ASN A 184 -7.77 -3.45 -7.57
C ASN A 184 -6.35 -3.99 -7.77
N VAL A 185 -5.37 -3.32 -7.16
CA VAL A 185 -3.97 -3.73 -7.19
C VAL A 185 -3.81 -5.11 -6.55
N LEU A 186 -4.38 -5.31 -5.37
CA LEU A 186 -4.29 -6.56 -4.62
C LEU A 186 -4.81 -7.75 -5.45
N ILE A 187 -5.95 -7.60 -6.13
CA ILE A 187 -6.48 -8.65 -7.00
C ILE A 187 -5.53 -8.90 -8.18
N ARG A 188 -5.20 -7.85 -8.94
CA ARG A 188 -4.41 -7.97 -10.18
C ARG A 188 -3.02 -8.55 -9.92
N ASP A 189 -2.31 -8.08 -8.90
CA ASP A 189 -0.93 -8.51 -8.64
C ASP A 189 -0.88 -9.92 -8.07
N ILE A 190 -1.74 -10.26 -7.10
CA ILE A 190 -1.79 -11.61 -6.55
C ILE A 190 -2.18 -12.63 -7.63
N ASP A 191 -3.14 -12.30 -8.50
CA ASP A 191 -3.52 -13.18 -9.61
C ASP A 191 -2.39 -13.38 -10.63
N ALA A 192 -1.53 -12.38 -10.78
CA ALA A 192 -0.31 -12.48 -11.59
C ALA A 192 0.87 -13.12 -10.84
N GLY A 193 0.68 -13.56 -9.59
CA GLY A 193 1.71 -14.22 -8.79
C GLY A 193 2.68 -13.27 -8.08
N PHE A 194 2.34 -11.98 -7.97
CA PHE A 194 3.21 -10.93 -7.43
C PHE A 194 2.74 -10.51 -6.02
N PRO A 195 3.55 -10.71 -4.96
CA PRO A 195 3.19 -10.25 -3.62
C PRO A 195 3.25 -8.73 -3.54
N LEU A 196 2.51 -8.16 -2.60
CA LEU A 196 2.67 -6.77 -2.18
C LEU A 196 3.47 -6.72 -0.87
N MET A 197 4.05 -5.56 -0.56
CA MET A 197 4.73 -5.31 0.71
C MET A 197 4.16 -4.04 1.33
N GLY A 198 3.44 -4.19 2.45
CA GLY A 198 2.81 -3.07 3.16
C GLY A 198 3.68 -2.57 4.30
N ASN A 199 3.76 -1.26 4.49
CA ASN A 199 4.31 -0.65 5.68
C ASN A 199 3.16 -0.07 6.51
N VAL A 200 2.85 -0.72 7.62
CA VAL A 200 1.79 -0.29 8.53
C VAL A 200 2.35 0.60 9.65
N TRP A 201 1.60 1.64 9.96
CA TRP A 201 1.75 2.49 11.14
C TRP A 201 0.51 2.33 12.02
N GLN A 202 0.64 1.44 13.00
CA GLN A 202 -0.35 1.21 14.04
C GLN A 202 -0.11 2.23 15.15
N VAL A 203 -1.16 2.87 15.64
CA VAL A 203 -1.10 3.87 16.72
C VAL A 203 -2.15 3.54 17.78
N ARG A 204 -1.91 3.96 19.02
CA ARG A 204 -2.81 3.67 20.14
C ARG A 204 -4.23 4.14 19.86
N GLY A 205 -5.22 3.30 20.16
CA GLY A 205 -6.64 3.54 19.89
C GLY A 205 -7.05 3.36 18.42
N GLY A 206 -6.10 3.07 17.54
CA GLY A 206 -6.32 2.79 16.12
C GLY A 206 -6.44 1.30 15.79
N PRO A 207 -6.67 0.98 14.49
CA PRO A 207 -6.65 -0.40 14.03
C PRO A 207 -5.26 -1.02 14.25
N HIS A 208 -5.26 -2.29 14.66
CA HIS A 208 -4.06 -3.10 14.82
C HIS A 208 -4.21 -4.43 14.06
N LEU A 209 -3.07 -4.98 13.65
CA LEU A 209 -2.96 -6.33 13.13
C LEU A 209 -3.31 -7.34 14.23
N LEU A 210 -3.85 -8.48 13.82
CA LEU A 210 -4.26 -9.53 14.76
C LEU A 210 -3.07 -9.97 15.64
N GLY A 211 -3.25 -9.91 16.96
CA GLY A 211 -2.23 -10.27 17.95
C GLY A 211 -1.23 -9.15 18.29
N HIS A 212 -1.28 -8.00 17.61
CA HIS A 212 -0.45 -6.84 17.98
C HIS A 212 -1.06 -6.11 19.18
N PRO A 213 -0.25 -5.64 20.14
CA PRO A 213 -0.72 -4.85 21.28
C PRO A 213 -1.13 -3.43 20.87
N ASP A 214 -2.04 -2.81 21.63
CA ASP A 214 -2.50 -1.43 21.41
C ASP A 214 -1.43 -0.38 21.78
N ARG A 215 -0.52 -0.12 20.83
CA ARG A 215 0.56 0.87 20.96
C ARG A 215 1.10 1.24 19.60
N GLU A 216 1.95 2.25 19.57
CA GLU A 216 2.63 2.62 18.35
C GLU A 216 3.59 1.53 17.85
N ILE A 217 3.39 1.08 16.61
CA ILE A 217 4.22 0.09 15.94
C ILE A 217 4.31 0.46 14.45
N PHE A 218 5.55 0.69 13.98
CA PHE A 218 5.88 0.64 12.55
C PHE A 218 6.25 -0.78 12.16
N HIS A 219 5.61 -1.32 11.13
CA HIS A 219 5.80 -2.72 10.79
C HIS A 219 5.68 -2.96 9.28
N TRP A 220 6.64 -3.70 8.74
CA TRP A 220 6.52 -4.22 7.38
C TRP A 220 5.84 -5.59 7.42
N VAL A 221 4.92 -5.81 6.49
CA VAL A 221 4.26 -7.11 6.29
C VAL A 221 4.27 -7.51 4.83
N ASN A 222 4.35 -8.82 4.59
CA ASN A 222 4.12 -9.39 3.28
C ASN A 222 2.62 -9.56 3.06
N ILE A 223 2.10 -8.99 1.98
CA ILE A 223 0.70 -9.12 1.56
C ILE A 223 0.69 -10.14 0.42
N ARG A 224 0.07 -11.28 0.69
CA ARG A 224 0.25 -12.50 -0.11
C ARG A 224 -1.02 -13.00 -0.75
N GLY A 225 -2.15 -12.35 -0.48
CA GLY A 225 -3.41 -12.77 -1.02
C GLY A 225 -4.57 -11.93 -0.57
N TYR A 226 -5.74 -12.36 -0.99
CA TYR A 226 -7.00 -11.74 -0.67
C TYR A 226 -8.12 -12.77 -0.63
N SER A 227 -9.18 -12.44 0.08
CA SER A 227 -10.39 -13.24 0.18
C SER A 227 -11.62 -12.34 0.10
N ASN A 228 -12.77 -12.94 -0.24
CA ASN A 228 -14.05 -12.23 -0.36
C ASN A 228 -13.96 -11.00 -1.27
N SER A 229 -13.46 -11.20 -2.50
CA SER A 229 -13.32 -10.13 -3.51
C SER A 229 -12.53 -8.92 -2.99
N ALA A 230 -11.41 -9.23 -2.30
CA ALA A 230 -10.52 -8.28 -1.64
C ALA A 230 -11.16 -7.43 -0.52
N ALA A 231 -12.29 -7.87 0.04
CA ALA A 231 -12.76 -7.35 1.33
C ALA A 231 -11.80 -7.72 2.47
N LEU A 232 -11.08 -8.85 2.33
CA LEU A 232 -10.03 -9.27 3.24
C LEU A 232 -8.67 -9.32 2.53
N THR A 233 -7.65 -8.82 3.21
CA THR A 233 -6.24 -8.89 2.82
C THR A 233 -5.54 -9.97 3.62
N ASN A 234 -4.93 -10.94 2.93
CA ASN A 234 -4.21 -12.04 3.55
C ASN A 234 -2.72 -11.67 3.64
N ILE A 235 -2.16 -11.74 4.84
CA ILE A 235 -0.76 -11.38 5.09
C ILE A 235 0.04 -12.56 5.66
N ALA A 236 1.35 -12.48 5.51
CA ALA A 236 2.31 -13.20 6.33
C ALA A 236 3.01 -12.19 7.25
N ASP A 237 2.88 -12.37 8.57
CA ASP A 237 3.37 -11.40 9.56
C ASP A 237 4.72 -11.84 10.15
N PRO A 238 5.83 -11.10 9.88
CA PRO A 238 7.14 -11.41 10.43
C PRO A 238 7.23 -11.37 11.96
N ALA A 239 6.33 -10.68 12.65
CA ALA A 239 6.36 -10.61 14.11
C ALA A 239 5.93 -11.94 14.75
N SER A 240 5.24 -12.82 14.02
CA SER A 240 4.83 -14.12 14.53
C SER A 240 6.01 -14.97 14.99
N GLY A 241 6.01 -15.35 16.26
CA GLY A 241 7.08 -16.14 16.88
C GLY A 241 8.45 -15.47 16.92
N ALA A 242 8.56 -14.17 16.66
CA ALA A 242 9.82 -13.44 16.75
C ALA A 242 10.39 -13.48 18.18
N PRO A 243 11.63 -13.97 18.39
CA PRO A 243 12.17 -14.22 19.73
C PRO A 243 12.44 -12.93 20.52
N SER A 244 12.61 -11.80 19.83
CA SER A 244 12.89 -10.50 20.42
C SER A 244 11.65 -9.70 20.80
N LEU A 245 10.45 -10.22 20.54
CA LEU A 245 9.18 -9.53 20.78
C LEU A 245 8.39 -10.30 21.83
N SER A 246 8.15 -9.71 23.00
CA SER A 246 7.47 -10.37 24.13
C SER A 246 6.01 -10.77 23.86
N TRP A 247 5.42 -10.28 22.77
CA TRP A 247 4.03 -10.46 22.37
C TRP A 247 3.89 -11.31 21.09
N SER A 248 5.01 -11.79 20.52
CA SER A 248 5.02 -12.51 19.23
C SER A 248 4.26 -13.83 19.23
N SER A 249 4.04 -14.44 20.39
CA SER A 249 3.28 -15.69 20.53
C SER A 249 1.80 -15.53 20.22
N ALA A 250 1.26 -14.31 20.41
CA ALA A 250 -0.14 -13.99 20.07
C ALA A 250 -0.32 -13.64 18.59
N VAL A 251 0.78 -13.36 17.87
CA VAL A 251 0.74 -12.97 16.45
C VAL A 251 0.69 -14.23 15.58
N PRO A 252 -0.38 -14.45 14.80
CA PRO A 252 -0.45 -15.57 13.88
C PRO A 252 0.50 -15.37 12.69
N LYS A 253 1.09 -16.46 12.19
CA LYS A 253 1.97 -16.42 11.01
C LYS A 253 1.25 -15.87 9.78
N PHE A 254 -0.01 -16.26 9.63
CA PHE A 254 -0.89 -15.85 8.55
C PHE A 254 -2.21 -15.35 9.13
N SER A 255 -2.74 -14.26 8.58
CA SER A 255 -4.03 -13.73 8.98
C SER A 255 -4.74 -13.06 7.80
N SER A 256 -6.07 -13.06 7.86
CA SER A 256 -6.94 -12.29 6.98
C SER A 256 -7.43 -11.07 7.73
N ASN A 257 -7.10 -9.88 7.24
CA ASN A 257 -7.44 -8.62 7.86
C ASN A 257 -8.44 -7.88 6.98
N ASP A 258 -9.36 -7.14 7.59
CA ASP A 258 -10.24 -6.24 6.84
C ASP A 258 -9.40 -5.26 6.00
N THR A 259 -9.68 -5.20 4.70
CA THR A 259 -8.86 -4.44 3.76
C THR A 259 -8.92 -2.94 4.03
N GLU A 260 -10.04 -2.41 4.50
CA GLU A 260 -10.15 -1.00 4.87
C GLU A 260 -9.28 -0.70 6.09
N LYS A 261 -9.32 -1.57 7.12
CA LYS A 261 -8.41 -1.46 8.28
C LYS A 261 -6.94 -1.55 7.86
N MET A 262 -6.59 -2.46 6.95
CA MET A 262 -5.21 -2.56 6.42
C MET A 262 -4.76 -1.27 5.76
N VAL A 263 -5.60 -0.68 4.90
CA VAL A 263 -5.28 0.58 4.22
C VAL A 263 -5.16 1.73 5.22
N ARG A 264 -6.05 1.82 6.23
CA ARG A 264 -5.91 2.81 7.32
C ARG A 264 -4.63 2.64 8.13
N MET A 265 -4.23 1.40 8.42
CA MET A 265 -2.96 1.12 9.08
C MET A 265 -1.77 1.55 8.22
N MET A 266 -1.81 1.38 6.89
CA MET A 266 -0.77 1.87 5.97
C MET A 266 -0.82 3.39 5.74
N GLY A 267 -1.81 4.12 6.26
CA GLY A 267 -1.89 5.57 6.13
C GLY A 267 -0.70 6.29 6.75
N GLY A 268 -0.17 7.30 6.06
CA GLY A 268 1.09 7.99 6.36
C GLY A 268 2.34 7.22 5.89
N ARG A 269 2.15 6.02 5.35
CA ARG A 269 3.20 5.18 4.76
C ARG A 269 2.70 4.73 3.39
N GLY A 270 2.53 3.43 3.18
CA GLY A 270 2.00 2.91 1.94
C GLY A 270 2.29 1.43 1.71
N TYR A 271 2.28 1.05 0.44
CA TYR A 271 2.64 -0.29 0.00
C TYR A 271 3.44 -0.26 -1.29
N VAL A 272 4.22 -1.31 -1.51
CA VAL A 272 5.02 -1.51 -2.71
C VAL A 272 4.39 -2.64 -3.53
N PHE A 273 4.14 -2.39 -4.82
CA PHE A 273 3.53 -3.33 -5.76
C PHE A 273 4.10 -3.22 -7.16
#